data_AF-A0A7S4M8Z8-F1
#
_entry.id   AF-A0A7S4M8Z8-F1
#
_cell.length_a   1.000
_cell.length_b   1.000
_cell.length_c   1.000
_cell.angle_alpha   90.00
_cell.angle_beta   90.00
_cell.angle_gamma   90.00
#
_symmetry.space_group_name_H-M   'P 1'
#
loop_
_entity.id
_entity.type
_entity.pdbx_description
1 polymer ?
#
loop_
_entity_poly.entity_id
_entity_poly.type
_entity_poly.pdbx_seq_one_letter_code
_entity_poly.pdbx_strand_id
1 'polypeptide(L)'
;GGLEKKSKVMTVEDKTRVAHHEAGHATVGWFLQHAAPLLKVSIVPRGMAALGYAQYVPKERKLNTKEQMMDTMCMMLGGRVAEKLFFGNISTGAQDDQQKVTRIAYSIVTTYGFNPKIGNMSFPPGEGMQATRPFSEKRAELVDEEVRELVKGAYERTTALLLEKKELARGVAELLLEKEVIQREDVESVLGARPWYEATTYEELIAGIGNSNPEANPEAAAAASAAGVPAAELETHGLSTSPRPQ
;
A
#
# COMPACT_ATOMS: atom_id res chain seq x y z
N GLY A 1 -23.14 4.00 -37.24
CA GLY A 1 -23.81 3.39 -36.07
C GLY A 1 -22.80 2.51 -35.37
N GLY A 2 -22.27 2.98 -34.24
CA GLY A 2 -21.25 2.26 -33.48
C GLY A 2 -21.88 1.09 -32.74
N LEU A 3 -21.22 -0.06 -32.78
CA LEU A 3 -21.56 -1.26 -32.03
C LEU A 3 -21.51 -0.94 -30.53
N GLU A 4 -22.68 -0.89 -29.89
CA GLU A 4 -22.79 -0.93 -28.44
C GLU A 4 -22.19 -2.26 -27.96
N LYS A 5 -21.02 -2.18 -27.32
CA LYS A 5 -20.39 -3.33 -26.67
C LYS A 5 -21.25 -3.69 -25.46
N LYS A 6 -22.06 -4.74 -25.60
CA LYS A 6 -22.74 -5.42 -24.49
C LYS A 6 -21.73 -5.64 -23.36
N SER A 7 -21.97 -5.02 -22.20
CA SER A 7 -21.20 -5.24 -20.99
C SER A 7 -21.09 -6.74 -20.74
N LYS A 8 -19.86 -7.25 -20.57
CA LYS A 8 -19.63 -8.66 -20.27
C LYS A 8 -20.25 -8.93 -18.89
N VAL A 9 -21.43 -9.55 -18.87
CA VAL A 9 -22.10 -9.97 -17.63
C VAL A 9 -21.18 -10.98 -16.95
N MET A 10 -20.75 -10.67 -15.74
CA MET A 10 -19.87 -11.52 -14.93
C MET A 10 -20.69 -12.70 -14.37
N THR A 11 -20.13 -13.91 -14.37
CA THR A 11 -20.80 -15.06 -13.73
C THR A 11 -20.85 -14.87 -12.21
N VAL A 12 -21.76 -15.57 -11.53
CA VAL A 12 -21.83 -15.53 -10.05
C VAL A 12 -20.53 -16.02 -9.42
N GLU A 13 -19.91 -17.05 -10.01
CA GLU A 13 -18.64 -17.61 -9.56
C GLU A 13 -17.49 -16.60 -9.71
N ASP A 14 -17.38 -15.95 -10.86
CA ASP A 14 -16.40 -14.89 -11.09
C ASP A 14 -16.61 -13.71 -10.15
N LYS A 15 -17.87 -13.28 -9.97
CA LYS A 15 -18.23 -12.16 -9.07
C LYS A 15 -17.86 -12.48 -7.62
N THR A 16 -18.12 -13.71 -7.18
CA THR A 16 -17.72 -14.20 -5.85
C THR A 16 -16.20 -14.20 -5.70
N ARG A 17 -15.46 -14.69 -6.70
CA ARG A 17 -14.00 -14.66 -6.66
C ARG A 17 -13.45 -13.24 -6.57
N VAL A 18 -13.96 -12.33 -7.40
CA VAL A 18 -13.56 -10.92 -7.39
C VAL A 18 -13.87 -10.28 -6.03
N ALA A 19 -15.03 -10.54 -5.43
CA ALA A 19 -15.35 -10.01 -4.10
C ALA A 19 -14.35 -10.46 -3.02
N HIS A 20 -13.98 -11.75 -3.00
CA HIS A 20 -12.95 -12.23 -2.08
C HIS A 20 -11.55 -11.68 -2.39
N HIS A 21 -11.24 -11.46 -3.66
CA HIS A 21 -9.98 -10.84 -4.08
C HIS A 21 -9.88 -9.40 -3.58
N GLU A 22 -10.89 -8.57 -3.85
CA GLU A 22 -10.93 -7.18 -3.41
C GLU A 22 -11.00 -7.06 -1.88
N ALA A 23 -11.74 -7.96 -1.21
CA ALA A 23 -11.76 -8.04 0.25
C ALA A 23 -10.39 -8.37 0.84
N GLY A 24 -9.58 -9.18 0.14
CA GLY A 24 -8.20 -9.47 0.51
C GLY A 24 -7.32 -8.21 0.53
N HIS A 25 -7.39 -7.41 -0.53
CA HIS A 25 -6.67 -6.12 -0.57
C HIS A 25 -7.15 -5.16 0.53
N ALA A 26 -8.47 -5.00 0.66
CA ALA A 26 -9.07 -4.09 1.62
C ALA A 26 -8.70 -4.45 3.06
N THR A 27 -8.83 -5.72 3.44
CA THR A 27 -8.53 -6.20 4.79
C THR A 27 -7.06 -6.04 5.12
N VAL A 28 -6.17 -6.45 4.22
CA VAL A 28 -4.72 -6.32 4.44
C VAL A 28 -4.33 -4.84 4.54
N GLY A 29 -4.80 -3.99 3.63
CA GLY A 29 -4.54 -2.55 3.67
C GLY A 29 -5.07 -1.86 4.93
N TRP A 30 -6.20 -2.35 5.48
CA TRP A 30 -6.78 -1.82 6.71
C TRP A 30 -5.86 -2.02 7.92
N PHE A 31 -5.31 -3.23 8.09
CA PHE A 31 -4.52 -3.60 9.26
C PHE A 31 -3.02 -3.29 9.13
N LEU A 32 -2.53 -2.93 7.95
CA LEU A 32 -1.13 -2.51 7.76
C LEU A 32 -0.93 -1.02 8.08
N GLN A 33 0.11 -0.71 8.84
CA GLN A 33 0.41 0.63 9.33
C GLN A 33 0.67 1.63 8.20
N HIS A 34 1.41 1.20 7.18
CA HIS A 34 1.90 2.11 6.16
C HIS A 34 1.11 2.08 4.85
N ALA A 35 0.16 1.16 4.72
CA ALA A 35 -0.72 1.07 3.56
C ALA A 35 -1.44 2.41 3.30
N ALA A 36 -1.76 2.66 2.02
CA ALA A 36 -2.51 3.85 1.65
C ALA A 36 -3.93 3.79 2.25
N PRO A 37 -4.51 4.95 2.65
CA PRO A 37 -5.87 4.98 3.17
C PRO A 37 -6.86 4.48 2.13
N LEU A 38 -7.73 3.55 2.53
CA LEU A 38 -8.77 3.00 1.66
C LEU A 38 -9.96 3.98 1.61
N LEU A 39 -10.41 4.31 0.40
CA LEU A 39 -11.59 5.16 0.17
C LEU A 39 -12.83 4.34 -0.18
N LYS A 40 -12.65 3.35 -1.05
CA LYS A 40 -13.77 2.62 -1.66
C LYS A 40 -13.28 1.31 -2.26
N VAL A 41 -14.11 0.28 -2.20
CA VAL A 41 -13.88 -1.01 -2.88
C VAL A 41 -15.08 -1.31 -3.77
N SER A 42 -14.83 -1.85 -4.96
CA SER A 42 -15.89 -2.19 -5.90
C SER A 42 -15.58 -3.46 -6.68
N ILE A 43 -16.61 -4.26 -6.93
CA ILE A 43 -16.56 -5.44 -7.81
C ILE A 43 -17.26 -5.19 -9.16
N VAL A 44 -17.53 -3.91 -9.47
CA VAL A 44 -18.13 -3.50 -10.74
C VAL A 44 -17.02 -3.40 -11.79
N PRO A 45 -17.11 -4.12 -12.92
CA PRO A 45 -16.07 -4.10 -13.96
C PRO A 45 -15.83 -2.69 -14.50
N ARG A 46 -14.56 -2.31 -14.65
CA ARG A 46 -14.16 -1.08 -15.34
C ARG A 46 -13.22 -1.37 -16.49
N GLY A 47 -13.64 -1.01 -17.70
CA GLY A 47 -12.86 -1.23 -18.92
C GLY A 47 -12.74 -2.72 -19.30
N MET A 48 -11.71 -3.07 -20.07
CA MET A 48 -11.55 -4.43 -20.61
C MET A 48 -10.76 -5.39 -19.69
N ALA A 49 -10.10 -4.90 -18.65
CA ALA A 49 -9.12 -5.67 -17.86
C ALA A 49 -9.40 -5.77 -16.35
N ALA A 50 -10.10 -4.80 -15.75
CA ALA A 50 -10.37 -4.81 -14.31
C ALA A 50 -11.78 -5.30 -14.01
N LEU A 51 -11.89 -6.41 -13.29
CA LEU A 51 -13.18 -6.98 -12.84
C LEU A 51 -13.64 -6.38 -11.50
N GLY A 52 -12.72 -5.80 -10.73
CA GLY A 52 -12.93 -5.05 -9.48
C GLY A 52 -11.81 -4.03 -9.27
N TYR A 53 -11.93 -3.18 -8.24
CA TYR A 53 -10.86 -2.31 -7.78
C TYR A 53 -11.05 -1.82 -6.34
N ALA A 54 -9.95 -1.71 -5.60
CA ALA A 54 -9.82 -0.91 -4.39
C ALA A 54 -9.21 0.46 -4.72
N GLN A 55 -9.88 1.54 -4.31
CA GLN A 55 -9.44 2.91 -4.47
C GLN A 55 -8.83 3.42 -3.17
N TYR A 56 -7.59 3.90 -3.26
CA TYR A 56 -6.84 4.45 -2.14
C TYR A 56 -6.62 5.96 -2.31
N VAL A 57 -6.46 6.68 -1.20
CA VAL A 57 -6.00 8.08 -1.22
C VAL A 57 -4.57 8.10 -1.78
N PRO A 58 -4.29 8.86 -2.86
CA PRO A 58 -2.93 9.06 -3.31
C PRO A 58 -2.09 9.70 -2.20
N LYS A 59 -1.07 8.99 -1.72
CA LYS A 59 -0.02 9.60 -0.91
C LYS A 59 0.97 10.24 -1.88
N GLU A 60 0.97 11.58 -2.01
CA GLU A 60 2.04 12.31 -2.72
C GLU A 60 3.36 12.29 -1.92
N ARG A 61 3.81 11.11 -1.50
CA ARG A 61 5.07 10.95 -0.78
C ARG A 61 6.18 10.76 -1.78
N LYS A 62 7.07 11.76 -1.86
CA LYS A 62 8.31 11.69 -2.65
C LYS A 62 9.32 10.69 -2.08
N LEU A 63 9.19 10.32 -0.81
CA LEU A 63 10.13 9.46 -0.09
C LEU A 63 9.37 8.28 0.53
N ASN A 64 9.87 7.06 0.30
CA ASN A 64 9.34 5.83 0.88
C ASN A 64 10.44 5.10 1.66
N THR A 65 10.09 4.63 2.86
CA THR A 65 10.92 3.70 3.64
C THR A 65 10.76 2.28 3.13
N LYS A 66 11.68 1.39 3.53
CA LYS A 66 11.60 -0.03 3.22
C LYS A 66 10.29 -0.64 3.75
N GLU A 67 9.91 -0.30 4.98
CA GLU A 67 8.72 -0.80 5.67
C GLU A 67 7.44 -0.40 4.92
N GLN A 68 7.38 0.84 4.41
CA GLN A 68 6.28 1.32 3.56
C GLN A 68 6.16 0.52 2.25
N MET A 69 7.29 0.22 1.61
CA MET A 69 7.31 -0.59 0.38
C MET A 69 6.91 -2.03 0.67
N MET A 70 7.33 -2.60 1.80
CA MET A 70 6.95 -3.94 2.25
C MET A 70 5.45 -4.03 2.54
N ASP A 71 4.87 -3.04 3.22
CA ASP A 71 3.41 -2.96 3.45
C ASP A 71 2.64 -2.86 2.13
N THR A 72 3.16 -2.08 1.17
CA THR A 72 2.57 -1.97 -0.16
C THR A 72 2.56 -3.32 -0.88
N MET A 73 3.66 -4.08 -0.83
CA MET A 73 3.71 -5.44 -1.38
C MET A 73 2.71 -6.37 -0.70
N CYS A 74 2.60 -6.32 0.64
CA CYS A 74 1.67 -7.17 1.38
C CYS A 74 0.22 -6.88 0.99
N MET A 75 -0.18 -5.61 0.91
CA MET A 75 -1.50 -5.19 0.44
C MET A 75 -1.78 -5.69 -0.98
N MET A 76 -0.84 -5.57 -1.92
CA MET A 76 -0.99 -6.08 -3.30
C MET A 76 -1.08 -7.62 -3.35
N LEU A 77 -0.43 -8.34 -2.45
CA LEU A 77 -0.55 -9.80 -2.37
C LEU A 77 -1.88 -10.26 -1.75
N GLY A 78 -2.61 -9.35 -1.09
CA GLY A 78 -3.85 -9.63 -0.36
C GLY A 78 -4.90 -10.36 -1.20
N GLY A 79 -5.18 -9.91 -2.43
CA GLY A 79 -6.18 -10.55 -3.29
C GLY A 79 -5.84 -12.00 -3.65
N ARG A 80 -4.59 -12.25 -4.06
CA ARG A 80 -4.11 -13.61 -4.37
C ARG A 80 -4.13 -14.53 -3.14
N VAL A 81 -3.72 -14.03 -1.98
CA VAL A 81 -3.74 -14.80 -0.73
C VAL A 81 -5.17 -15.12 -0.33
N ALA A 82 -6.09 -14.16 -0.40
CA ALA A 82 -7.50 -14.39 -0.12
C ALA A 82 -8.09 -15.47 -1.04
N GLU A 83 -7.82 -15.40 -2.35
CA GLU A 83 -8.26 -16.46 -3.27
C GLU A 83 -7.77 -17.85 -2.85
N LYS A 84 -6.48 -17.95 -2.50
CA LYS A 84 -5.90 -19.23 -2.06
C LYS A 84 -6.56 -19.75 -0.79
N LEU A 85 -6.86 -18.87 0.17
CA LEU A 85 -7.45 -19.23 1.46
C LEU A 85 -8.93 -19.61 1.37
N PHE A 86 -9.71 -18.96 0.50
CA PHE A 86 -11.16 -19.18 0.38
C PHE A 86 -11.52 -20.22 -0.69
N PHE A 87 -10.76 -20.31 -1.79
CA PHE A 87 -11.06 -21.22 -2.90
C PHE A 87 -10.06 -22.38 -3.05
N GLY A 88 -8.95 -22.38 -2.31
CA GLY A 88 -7.91 -23.42 -2.41
C GLY A 88 -7.03 -23.31 -3.67
N ASN A 89 -7.34 -22.43 -4.60
CA ASN A 89 -6.60 -22.17 -5.83
C ASN A 89 -6.48 -20.66 -6.11
N ILE A 90 -5.77 -20.32 -7.18
CA ILE A 90 -5.48 -18.95 -7.61
C ILE A 90 -6.02 -18.73 -9.02
N SER A 91 -6.31 -17.47 -9.37
CA SER A 91 -6.71 -17.06 -10.71
C SER A 91 -5.66 -16.21 -11.41
N THR A 92 -5.95 -15.87 -12.67
CA THR A 92 -5.19 -14.89 -13.46
C THR A 92 -5.50 -13.44 -13.08
N GLY A 93 -6.49 -13.18 -12.21
CA GLY A 93 -6.88 -11.83 -11.79
C GLY A 93 -5.78 -11.07 -11.06
N ALA A 94 -4.86 -11.78 -10.40
CA ALA A 94 -3.75 -11.18 -9.64
C ALA A 94 -2.53 -10.78 -10.51
N GLN A 95 -2.62 -10.81 -11.84
CA GLN A 95 -1.47 -10.58 -12.71
C GLN A 95 -0.84 -9.20 -12.50
N ASP A 96 -1.65 -8.15 -12.48
CA ASP A 96 -1.17 -6.76 -12.34
C ASP A 96 -0.53 -6.53 -10.97
N ASP A 97 -1.15 -7.05 -9.90
CA ASP A 97 -0.58 -7.01 -8.55
C ASP A 97 0.77 -7.72 -8.49
N GLN A 98 0.88 -8.90 -9.09
CA GLN A 98 2.13 -9.67 -9.10
C GLN A 98 3.24 -8.91 -9.85
N GLN A 99 2.91 -8.23 -10.95
CA GLN A 99 3.86 -7.39 -11.69
C GLN A 99 4.33 -6.20 -10.85
N LYS A 100 3.41 -5.53 -10.15
CA LYS A 100 3.73 -4.39 -9.27
C LYS A 100 4.58 -4.83 -8.07
N VAL A 101 4.21 -5.93 -7.40
CA VAL A 101 4.98 -6.54 -6.30
C VAL A 101 6.40 -6.85 -6.74
N THR A 102 6.56 -7.46 -7.92
CA THR A 102 7.88 -7.78 -8.47
C THR A 102 8.70 -6.51 -8.71
N ARG A 103 8.11 -5.48 -9.31
CA ARG A 103 8.79 -4.19 -9.55
C ARG A 103 9.24 -3.52 -8.25
N ILE A 104 8.40 -3.53 -7.22
CA ILE A 104 8.73 -2.97 -5.90
C ILE A 104 9.88 -3.77 -5.28
N ALA A 105 9.82 -5.09 -5.32
CA ALA A 105 10.86 -5.96 -4.78
C ALA A 105 12.23 -5.73 -5.44
N TYR A 106 12.28 -5.69 -6.78
CA TYR A 106 13.51 -5.32 -7.49
C TYR A 106 13.99 -3.93 -7.09
N SER A 107 13.10 -2.94 -6.96
CA SER A 107 13.49 -1.59 -6.55
C SER A 107 14.12 -1.55 -5.14
N ILE A 108 13.59 -2.34 -4.19
CA ILE A 108 14.17 -2.50 -2.85
C ILE A 108 15.59 -3.06 -2.93
N VAL A 109 15.78 -4.10 -3.76
CA VAL A 109 17.03 -4.85 -3.83
C VAL A 109 18.10 -4.12 -4.65
N THR A 110 17.74 -3.53 -5.79
CA THR A 110 18.69 -3.01 -6.77
C THR A 110 18.77 -1.50 -6.82
N THR A 111 17.69 -0.77 -6.52
CA THR A 111 17.65 0.67 -6.77
C THR A 111 17.90 1.50 -5.51
N TYR A 112 17.26 1.14 -4.40
CA TYR A 112 17.23 1.97 -3.19
C TYR A 112 18.26 1.58 -2.12
N GLY A 113 19.08 0.55 -2.36
CA GLY A 113 20.14 0.14 -1.41
C GLY A 113 19.61 -0.45 -0.10
N PHE A 114 18.37 -0.97 -0.07
CA PHE A 114 17.75 -1.53 1.14
C PHE A 114 18.13 -3.00 1.42
N ASN A 115 18.88 -3.63 0.52
CA ASN A 115 19.33 -5.01 0.68
C ASN A 115 20.76 -5.05 1.23
N PRO A 116 21.00 -5.69 2.40
CA PRO A 116 22.31 -5.71 3.02
C PRO A 116 23.36 -6.53 2.26
N LYS A 117 22.96 -7.56 1.49
CA LYS A 117 23.87 -8.39 0.69
C LYS A 117 24.33 -7.68 -0.58
N ILE A 118 23.47 -6.82 -1.14
CA ILE A 118 23.83 -5.94 -2.25
C ILE A 118 24.60 -4.72 -1.74
N GLY A 119 24.20 -4.16 -0.61
CA GLY A 119 24.78 -2.95 0.00
C GLY A 119 24.17 -1.66 -0.55
N ASN A 120 24.76 -0.52 -0.17
CA ASN A 120 24.29 0.83 -0.51
C ASN A 120 24.66 1.22 -1.96
N MET A 121 24.26 0.40 -2.92
CA MET A 121 24.47 0.62 -4.36
C MET A 121 23.14 0.74 -5.09
N SER A 122 23.17 1.39 -6.25
CA SER A 122 21.99 1.60 -7.10
C SER A 122 22.24 1.13 -8.53
N PHE A 123 21.33 0.29 -9.01
CA PHE A 123 21.29 -0.29 -10.35
C PHE A 123 19.84 -0.17 -10.86
N PRO A 124 19.39 1.04 -11.25
CA PRO A 124 18.05 1.21 -11.78
C PRO A 124 17.89 0.41 -13.09
N PRO A 125 16.67 -0.05 -13.42
CA PRO A 125 16.42 -0.71 -14.70
C PRO A 125 16.79 0.22 -15.85
N GLY A 126 17.53 -0.29 -16.84
CA GLY A 126 17.90 0.47 -18.03
C GLY A 126 16.68 0.83 -18.88
N GLU A 127 16.71 2.00 -19.52
CA GLU A 127 15.69 2.40 -20.49
C GLU A 127 16.01 1.84 -21.89
N GLY A 128 15.04 1.18 -22.54
CA GLY A 128 15.14 0.76 -23.95
C GLY A 128 15.42 -0.73 -24.21
N MET A 129 15.59 -1.08 -25.50
CA MET A 129 15.70 -2.48 -26.00
C MET A 129 17.05 -3.18 -25.67
N GLN A 130 18.00 -2.49 -25.06
CA GLN A 130 19.30 -3.03 -24.64
C GLN A 130 19.61 -2.69 -23.18
N ALA A 131 18.68 -3.00 -22.27
CA ALA A 131 18.94 -2.96 -20.84
C ALA A 131 19.95 -4.05 -20.45
N THR A 132 21.24 -3.77 -20.67
CA THR A 132 22.32 -4.58 -20.09
C THR A 132 22.42 -4.28 -18.61
N ARG A 133 22.43 -5.33 -17.79
CA ARG A 133 22.56 -5.18 -16.33
C ARG A 133 23.98 -4.69 -16.03
N PRO A 134 24.17 -3.60 -15.24
CA PRO A 134 25.48 -3.05 -14.93
C PRO A 134 26.24 -3.87 -13.86
N PHE A 135 25.98 -5.17 -13.76
CA PHE A 135 26.57 -6.06 -12.78
C PHE A 135 26.76 -7.48 -13.34
N SER A 136 27.72 -8.21 -12.78
CA SER A 136 28.05 -9.58 -13.17
C SER A 136 26.88 -10.56 -13.02
N GLU A 137 26.89 -11.65 -13.78
CA GLU A 137 25.91 -12.76 -13.63
C GLU A 137 25.80 -13.28 -12.20
N LYS A 138 26.92 -13.45 -11.48
CA LYS A 138 26.90 -13.84 -10.05
C LYS A 138 26.07 -12.89 -9.17
N ARG A 139 26.09 -11.59 -9.48
CA ARG A 139 25.28 -10.60 -8.75
C ARG A 139 23.84 -10.63 -9.22
N ALA A 140 23.57 -10.94 -10.48
CA ALA A 140 22.23 -11.16 -10.97
C ALA A 140 21.53 -12.33 -10.25
N GLU A 141 22.23 -13.47 -10.11
CA GLU A 141 21.74 -14.63 -9.35
C GLU A 141 21.41 -14.24 -7.90
N LEU A 142 22.29 -13.48 -7.25
CA LEU A 142 22.06 -12.96 -5.90
C LEU A 142 20.85 -12.02 -5.83
N VAL A 143 20.67 -11.13 -6.80
CA VAL A 143 19.51 -10.23 -6.86
C VAL A 143 18.22 -11.05 -6.97
N ASP A 144 18.18 -12.06 -7.84
CA ASP A 144 16.99 -12.89 -8.05
C ASP A 144 16.65 -13.71 -6.78
N GLU A 145 17.66 -14.21 -6.06
CA GLU A 145 17.49 -14.87 -4.77
C GLU A 145 16.90 -13.91 -3.73
N GLU A 146 17.47 -12.72 -3.58
CA GLU A 146 17.02 -11.75 -2.59
C GLU A 146 15.62 -11.20 -2.90
N VAL A 147 15.28 -10.99 -4.18
CA VAL A 147 13.93 -10.61 -4.61
C VAL A 147 12.94 -11.72 -4.27
N ARG A 148 13.29 -12.99 -4.52
CA ARG A 148 12.43 -14.13 -4.18
C ARG A 148 12.16 -14.21 -2.69
N GLU A 149 13.19 -14.10 -1.85
CA GLU A 149 13.03 -14.14 -0.39
C GLU A 149 12.20 -12.95 0.12
N LEU A 150 12.37 -11.77 -0.47
CA LEU A 150 11.57 -10.59 -0.11
C LEU A 150 10.08 -10.79 -0.42
N VAL A 151 9.76 -11.27 -1.62
CA VAL A 151 8.37 -11.55 -2.04
C VAL A 151 7.77 -12.67 -1.20
N LYS A 152 8.55 -13.72 -0.90
CA LYS A 152 8.14 -14.82 -0.04
C LYS A 152 7.80 -14.33 1.37
N GLY A 153 8.66 -13.52 1.99
CA GLY A 153 8.39 -12.94 3.31
C GLY A 153 7.13 -12.05 3.31
N ALA A 154 6.93 -11.24 2.27
CA ALA A 154 5.70 -10.45 2.12
C ALA A 154 4.46 -11.35 1.98
N TYR A 155 4.54 -12.43 1.21
CA TYR A 155 3.45 -13.40 1.04
C TYR A 155 3.11 -14.12 2.35
N GLU A 156 4.12 -14.58 3.09
CA GLU A 156 3.96 -15.24 4.38
C GLU A 156 3.32 -14.31 5.41
N ARG A 157 3.79 -13.06 5.51
CA ARG A 157 3.20 -12.04 6.37
C ARG A 157 1.74 -11.75 6.02
N THR A 158 1.45 -11.62 4.72
CA THR A 158 0.09 -11.39 4.22
C THR A 158 -0.83 -12.57 4.53
N THR A 159 -0.31 -13.79 4.38
CA THR A 159 -1.03 -15.04 4.69
C THR A 159 -1.34 -15.14 6.17
N ALA A 160 -0.37 -14.86 7.05
CA ALA A 160 -0.59 -14.86 8.49
C ALA A 160 -1.67 -13.85 8.90
N LEU A 161 -1.60 -12.62 8.36
CA LEU A 161 -2.58 -11.58 8.65
C LEU A 161 -4.00 -11.97 8.16
N LEU A 162 -4.14 -12.48 6.94
CA LEU A 162 -5.45 -12.89 6.42
C LEU A 162 -5.99 -14.16 7.09
N LEU A 163 -5.14 -15.04 7.60
CA LEU A 163 -5.57 -16.16 8.43
C LEU A 163 -6.12 -15.67 9.78
N GLU A 164 -5.44 -14.72 10.42
CA GLU A 164 -5.90 -14.11 11.67
C GLU A 164 -7.21 -13.35 11.48
N LYS A 165 -7.37 -12.63 10.37
CA LYS A 165 -8.54 -11.80 10.06
C LYS A 165 -9.51 -12.48 9.08
N LYS A 166 -9.49 -13.81 8.98
CA LYS A 166 -10.21 -14.56 7.94
C LYS A 166 -11.71 -14.29 7.94
N GLU A 167 -12.34 -14.32 9.11
CA GLU A 167 -13.79 -14.12 9.22
C GLU A 167 -14.19 -12.68 8.88
N LEU A 168 -13.34 -11.69 9.21
CA LEU A 168 -13.54 -10.30 8.85
C LEU A 168 -13.40 -10.09 7.33
N ALA A 169 -12.38 -10.69 6.70
CA ALA A 169 -12.21 -10.66 5.25
C ALA A 169 -13.40 -11.31 4.53
N ARG A 170 -13.97 -12.39 5.08
CA ARG A 170 -15.20 -12.99 4.56
C ARG A 170 -16.38 -12.02 4.66
N GLY A 171 -16.56 -11.35 5.81
CA GLY A 171 -17.62 -10.35 5.98
C GLY A 171 -17.52 -9.19 4.98
N VAL A 172 -16.31 -8.71 4.68
CA VAL A 172 -16.10 -7.68 3.64
C VAL A 172 -16.49 -8.20 2.26
N ALA A 173 -16.15 -9.45 1.92
CA ALA A 173 -16.53 -10.05 0.65
C ALA A 173 -18.05 -10.23 0.53
N GLU A 174 -18.73 -10.66 1.59
CA GLU A 174 -20.19 -10.79 1.65
C GLU A 174 -20.87 -9.43 1.43
N LEU A 175 -20.37 -8.38 2.09
CA LEU A 175 -20.90 -7.02 1.92
C LEU A 175 -20.66 -6.48 0.50
N LEU A 176 -19.52 -6.80 -0.12
CA LEU A 176 -19.26 -6.49 -1.52
C LEU A 176 -20.24 -7.21 -2.47
N LEU A 177 -20.61 -8.45 -2.18
CA LEU A 177 -21.57 -9.19 -3.00
C LEU A 177 -22.98 -8.60 -2.91
N GLU A 178 -23.34 -8.06 -1.75
CA GLU A 178 -24.61 -7.37 -1.52
C GLU A 178 -24.67 -5.99 -2.19
N LYS A 179 -23.65 -5.15 -1.95
CA LYS A 179 -23.68 -3.72 -2.35
C LYS A 179 -22.96 -3.41 -3.66
N GLU A 180 -22.10 -4.30 -4.16
CA GLU A 180 -21.18 -4.15 -5.30
C GLU A 180 -20.11 -3.04 -5.19
N VAL A 181 -20.37 -2.05 -4.34
CA VAL A 181 -19.51 -0.92 -4.00
C VAL A 181 -19.67 -0.66 -2.50
N ILE A 182 -18.57 -0.63 -1.78
CA ILE A 182 -18.53 -0.29 -0.35
C ILE A 182 -17.56 0.87 -0.12
N GLN A 183 -17.94 1.79 0.76
CA GLN A 183 -17.08 2.91 1.14
C GLN A 183 -16.26 2.58 2.38
N ARG A 184 -15.38 3.50 2.79
CA ARG A 184 -14.57 3.38 3.99
C ARG A 184 -15.42 3.01 5.22
N GLU A 185 -16.55 3.68 5.41
CA GLU A 185 -17.42 3.50 6.56
C GLU A 185 -18.06 2.11 6.59
N ASP A 186 -18.39 1.57 5.41
CA ASP A 186 -18.86 0.19 5.27
C ASP A 186 -17.76 -0.80 5.67
N VAL A 187 -16.52 -0.57 5.22
CA VAL A 187 -15.37 -1.41 5.59
C VAL A 187 -15.11 -1.35 7.10
N GLU A 188 -15.15 -0.16 7.69
CA GLU A 188 -14.98 0.05 9.14
C GLU A 188 -16.08 -0.64 9.95
N SER A 189 -17.32 -0.66 9.44
CA SER A 189 -18.42 -1.37 10.10
C SER A 189 -18.19 -2.88 10.24
N VAL A 190 -17.39 -3.47 9.34
CA VAL A 190 -17.03 -4.89 9.35
C VAL A 190 -15.70 -5.13 10.07
N LEU A 191 -14.66 -4.34 9.73
CA LEU A 191 -13.29 -4.54 10.21
C LEU A 191 -13.03 -3.92 11.59
N GLY A 192 -13.94 -3.06 12.06
CA GLY A 192 -13.75 -2.22 13.23
C GLY A 192 -12.84 -1.02 12.94
N ALA A 193 -12.66 -0.19 13.98
CA ALA A 193 -11.80 0.98 13.91
C ALA A 193 -10.39 0.61 13.44
N ARG A 194 -9.84 1.42 12.53
CA ARG A 194 -8.49 1.18 12.02
C ARG A 194 -7.48 1.32 13.17
N PRO A 195 -6.56 0.34 13.36
CA PRO A 195 -5.62 0.39 14.48
C PRO A 195 -4.49 1.41 14.32
N TRP A 196 -4.43 2.11 13.19
CA TRP A 196 -3.36 3.06 12.86
C TRP A 196 -3.95 4.42 12.52
N TYR A 197 -3.36 5.48 13.08
CA TYR A 197 -3.77 6.85 12.83
C TYR A 197 -3.71 7.21 11.34
N GLU A 198 -4.78 7.82 10.84
CA GLU A 198 -4.82 8.42 9.52
C GLU A 198 -5.23 9.87 9.60
N ALA A 199 -4.47 10.73 8.94
CA ALA A 199 -5.00 11.99 8.45
C ALA A 199 -5.87 11.65 7.22
N THR A 200 -7.17 11.83 7.36
CA THR A 200 -8.21 11.48 6.40
C THR A 200 -8.72 12.69 5.62
N THR A 201 -8.50 13.89 6.13
CA THR A 201 -8.84 15.15 5.44
C THR A 201 -7.59 15.86 4.91
N TYR A 202 -7.78 16.67 3.87
CA TYR A 202 -6.73 17.55 3.36
C TYR A 202 -6.23 18.52 4.44
N GLU A 203 -7.13 18.96 5.33
CA GLU A 203 -6.81 19.81 6.48
C GLU A 203 -5.98 19.06 7.53
N GLU A 204 -6.30 17.80 7.84
CA GLU A 204 -5.48 16.96 8.74
C GLU A 204 -4.10 16.67 8.15
N LEU A 205 -4.02 16.47 6.83
CA LEU A 205 -2.76 16.26 6.11
C LEU A 205 -1.87 17.51 6.14
N ILE A 206 -2.43 18.71 6.06
CA ILE A 206 -1.68 19.98 6.16
C ILE A 206 -1.35 20.32 7.62
N ALA A 207 -2.27 20.10 8.56
CA ALA A 207 -2.03 20.32 9.99
C ALA A 207 -0.89 19.43 10.52
N GLY A 208 -0.78 18.19 10.04
CA GLY A 208 0.34 17.28 10.36
C GLY A 208 1.70 17.72 9.82
N ILE A 209 1.75 18.62 8.84
CA ILE A 209 2.99 19.25 8.33
C ILE A 209 3.35 20.48 9.18
N GLY A 210 2.37 21.09 9.85
CA GLY A 210 2.53 22.31 10.65
C GLY A 210 2.66 22.12 12.17
N ASN A 211 2.53 20.90 12.70
CA ASN A 211 2.52 20.67 14.14
C ASN A 211 3.56 19.63 14.60
N SER A 212 4.82 20.04 14.63
CA SER A 212 5.79 19.48 15.58
C SER A 212 5.46 20.01 16.98
N ASN A 213 4.31 19.61 17.53
CA ASN A 213 3.95 19.94 18.90
C ASN A 213 4.15 18.69 19.78
N PRO A 214 5.18 18.66 20.65
CA PRO A 214 5.61 17.45 21.37
C PRO A 214 4.65 16.98 22.47
N GLU A 215 3.52 17.65 22.70
CA GLU A 215 2.59 17.33 23.79
C GLU A 215 1.59 16.20 23.49
N ALA A 216 1.50 15.71 22.25
CA ALA A 216 0.53 14.67 21.89
C ALA A 216 1.03 13.22 22.09
N ASN A 217 2.25 13.01 22.60
CA ASN A 217 2.78 11.67 22.83
C ASN A 217 3.44 11.55 24.22
N PRO A 218 2.76 10.93 25.22
CA PRO A 218 3.32 10.76 26.56
C PRO A 218 4.58 9.87 26.58
N GLU A 219 4.79 9.00 25.59
CA GLU A 219 6.05 8.24 25.45
C GLU A 219 7.20 9.10 24.89
N ALA A 220 6.91 10.09 24.04
CA ALA A 220 7.94 11.02 23.54
C ALA A 220 8.33 12.07 24.59
N ALA A 221 7.38 12.51 25.42
CA ALA A 221 7.62 13.43 26.53
C ALA A 221 8.55 12.80 27.60
N ALA A 222 8.40 11.50 27.86
CA ALA A 222 9.29 10.76 28.76
C ALA A 222 10.73 10.66 28.22
N ALA A 223 10.90 10.52 26.91
CA ALA A 223 12.21 10.49 26.26
C ALA A 223 12.90 11.88 26.23
N ALA A 224 12.14 12.96 26.06
CA ALA A 224 12.68 14.33 26.06
C ALA A 224 13.10 14.82 27.46
N SER A 225 12.36 14.45 28.50
CA SER A 225 12.70 14.74 29.89
C SER A 225 14.01 14.05 30.34
N ALA A 226 14.27 12.84 29.83
CA ALA A 226 15.52 12.11 30.07
C ALA A 226 16.75 12.72 29.38
N ALA A 227 16.57 13.63 28.42
CA ALA A 227 17.64 14.20 27.60
C ALA A 227 18.08 15.63 28.00
N GLY A 228 17.44 16.26 29.00
CA GLY A 228 17.96 17.47 29.65
C GLY A 228 18.13 18.73 28.77
N VAL A 229 17.23 18.99 27.81
CA VAL A 229 17.28 20.21 26.97
C VAL A 229 16.32 21.28 27.51
N PRO A 230 16.76 22.52 27.82
CA PRO A 230 15.87 23.57 28.32
C PRO A 230 15.06 24.22 27.20
N ALA A 231 13.79 24.53 27.48
CA ALA A 231 12.87 25.21 26.59
C ALA A 231 12.99 26.74 26.71
N ALA A 232 13.64 27.38 25.74
CA ALA A 232 13.46 28.81 25.44
C ALA A 232 14.08 29.14 24.08
N GLU A 233 13.25 29.31 23.05
CA GLU A 233 13.37 30.33 21.99
C GLU A 233 12.24 30.12 20.98
N LEU A 234 11.09 30.72 21.29
CA LEU A 234 9.93 30.86 20.42
C LEU A 234 9.63 32.36 20.36
N GLU A 235 10.26 33.09 19.44
CA GLU A 235 9.77 34.40 19.02
C GLU A 235 9.82 34.55 17.50
N THR A 236 8.63 34.37 16.91
CA THR A 236 7.99 35.23 15.91
C THR A 236 8.86 35.92 14.85
N HIS A 237 8.67 35.54 13.58
CA HIS A 237 8.67 36.52 12.50
C HIS A 237 7.56 36.23 11.48
N GLY A 238 6.44 36.96 11.66
CA GLY A 238 5.41 37.17 10.66
C GLY A 238 5.84 38.21 9.61
N LEU A 239 5.21 38.12 8.44
CA LEU A 239 5.40 38.98 7.27
C LEU A 239 5.26 40.48 7.59
N SER A 240 6.12 41.31 6.99
CA SER A 240 5.79 42.71 6.68
C SER A 240 6.53 43.19 5.43
N THR A 241 5.76 43.82 4.55
CA THR A 241 6.11 44.35 3.22
C THR A 241 6.65 45.79 3.26
N SER A 242 7.48 46.13 2.26
CA SER A 242 7.75 47.47 1.64
C SER A 242 9.20 48.00 1.80
N PRO A 243 9.62 49.03 1.04
CA PRO A 243 9.93 49.03 -0.40
C PRO A 243 11.39 49.50 -0.69
N ARG A 244 11.83 49.39 -1.95
CA ARG A 244 13.15 49.89 -2.45
C ARG A 244 13.39 51.38 -2.14
N PRO A 245 14.67 51.78 -2.10
CA PRO A 245 15.08 53.05 -2.69
C PRO A 245 16.22 52.94 -3.72
N GLN A 246 16.05 53.75 -4.77
CA GLN A 246 16.97 54.32 -5.78
C GLN A 246 17.99 53.42 -6.49
#